data_AF-A0A9P7YU43-F1
#
_entry.id   AF-A0A9P7YU43-F1
#
_cell.length_a   1.000
_cell.length_b   1.000
_cell.length_c   1.000
_cell.angle_alpha   90.00
_cell.angle_beta   90.00
_cell.angle_gamma   90.00
#
_symmetry.space_group_name_H-M   'P 1'
#
loop_
_entity.id
_entity.type
_entity.pdbx_description
1 polymer ?
#
loop_
_entity_poly.entity_id
_entity_poly.type
_entity_poly.pdbx_seq_one_letter_code
_entity_poly.pdbx_strand_id
1 'polypeptide(L)'
;MTRLLLASPHHQDAHSRPFGPLQEKTSMDRNLIYWKRFFCYCLNVLQLDEATLLEKHGFSLTSVQRRSLEQLWRHLQDEDWPEEALEEELLQVSASFWMQRLDADPFTSPLWHFVGVLGIDGESRQFRPAHLFTYVLAGLVYVGRALLGEWAIPTKERVEMEDLGERFAQVRNTWLCKATYSPMGYVLSLLLYGRKIAQETGSRLIVSWSKQGELMYFIGKPIPMDDIRSMVAEMTTDVEDLLWGSLMFKEGEDVRFTIPLASIEDDLTQTRRGKSFIHSNGLAGKEVEMLEDLVSGRRKREFLDKNGQWKWAAIRKYLKLVKKFEELLLLLAHFTGGQPSRGEEITGLRLVNGINRDRNVFVIDGEVVLVTQYHKSLAHFDSPKVIPRFLPGRPGQLMAMYMIYIRPLTDRWEADRWALYDKMSPPSDFIWHGETG
;
A
#
# COMPACT_ATOMS: atom_id res chain seq x y z
N MET A 1 14.34 9.22 12.66
CA MET A 1 13.37 9.44 13.76
C MET A 1 12.30 10.48 13.41
N THR A 2 12.67 11.64 12.87
CA THR A 2 11.78 12.75 12.48
C THR A 2 10.58 12.34 11.62
N ARG A 3 10.78 11.48 10.62
CA ARG A 3 9.67 10.96 9.77
C ARG A 3 8.63 10.16 10.56
N LEU A 4 9.03 9.40 11.57
CA LEU A 4 8.11 8.65 12.43
C LEU A 4 7.33 9.61 13.35
N LEU A 5 8.00 10.64 13.85
CA LEU A 5 7.38 11.70 14.67
C LEU A 5 6.40 12.55 13.86
N LEU A 6 6.74 12.88 12.61
CA LEU A 6 5.89 13.64 11.69
C LEU A 6 4.60 12.89 11.32
N ALA A 7 4.67 11.57 11.20
CA ALA A 7 3.50 10.74 10.95
C ALA A 7 2.55 10.64 12.16
N SER A 8 3.04 10.90 13.37
CA SER A 8 2.26 10.77 14.60
C SER A 8 1.41 12.01 14.89
N PRO A 9 0.11 11.86 15.22
CA PRO A 9 -0.70 12.98 15.71
C PRO A 9 -0.54 13.25 17.22
N HIS A 10 0.28 12.50 17.95
CA HIS A 10 0.40 12.61 19.42
C HIS A 10 1.73 13.24 19.82
N HIS A 11 1.73 14.16 20.80
CA HIS A 11 2.94 14.86 21.23
C HIS A 11 4.08 13.93 21.69
N GLN A 12 3.75 12.85 22.40
CA GLN A 12 4.75 11.99 23.05
C GLN A 12 5.08 10.71 22.26
N ASP A 13 4.33 10.40 21.20
CA ASP A 13 4.46 9.12 20.50
C ASP A 13 5.04 9.29 19.10
N ALA A 14 5.90 8.35 18.70
CA ALA A 14 6.28 8.16 17.31
C ALA A 14 5.31 7.19 16.61
N HIS A 15 5.05 7.40 15.33
CA HIS A 15 4.23 6.49 14.54
C HIS A 15 5.04 5.24 14.17
N SER A 16 4.39 4.08 14.05
CA SER A 16 5.06 2.81 13.70
C SER A 16 5.58 2.76 12.26
N ARG A 17 4.99 3.57 11.37
CA ARG A 17 5.40 3.75 9.96
C ARG A 17 5.90 5.18 9.71
N PRO A 18 7.01 5.38 8.98
CA PRO A 18 7.55 6.72 8.73
C PRO A 18 6.65 7.50 7.78
N PHE A 19 6.58 8.82 7.96
CA PHE A 19 6.04 9.73 6.96
C PHE A 19 6.91 9.67 5.70
N GLY A 20 6.28 9.53 4.54
CA GLY A 20 6.95 9.38 3.26
C GLY A 20 6.00 9.63 2.10
N PRO A 21 6.53 9.62 0.86
CA PRO A 21 5.73 9.80 -0.32
C PRO A 21 4.62 8.74 -0.40
N LEU A 22 3.47 9.15 -0.92
CA LEU A 22 2.39 8.23 -1.21
C LEU A 22 2.81 7.29 -2.34
N GLN A 23 2.44 6.00 -2.24
CA GLN A 23 2.82 4.97 -3.21
C GLN A 23 2.33 5.29 -4.62
N GLU A 24 1.15 5.92 -4.75
CA GLU A 24 0.57 6.31 -6.02
C GLU A 24 0.67 7.82 -6.24
N LYS A 25 1.21 8.22 -7.40
CA LYS A 25 1.29 9.63 -7.82
C LYS A 25 -0.09 10.30 -7.85
N THR A 26 -1.11 9.58 -8.31
CA THR A 26 -2.51 10.04 -8.34
C THR A 26 -3.05 10.42 -6.96
N SER A 27 -2.64 9.70 -5.91
CA SER A 27 -3.03 10.01 -4.54
C SER A 27 -2.37 11.29 -4.02
N MET A 28 -1.14 11.57 -4.44
CA MET A 28 -0.45 12.83 -4.14
C MET A 28 -1.11 14.01 -4.85
N ASP A 29 -1.41 13.86 -6.15
CA ASP A 29 -2.09 14.90 -6.94
C ASP A 29 -3.48 15.23 -6.36
N ARG A 30 -4.21 14.21 -5.93
CA ARG A 30 -5.51 14.38 -5.24
C ARG A 30 -5.38 15.14 -3.92
N ASN A 31 -4.33 14.91 -3.14
CA ASN A 31 -4.16 15.65 -1.88
C ASN A 31 -3.79 17.11 -2.13
N LEU A 32 -2.93 17.37 -3.12
CA LEU A 32 -2.51 18.72 -3.49
C LEU A 32 -3.65 19.58 -4.06
N ILE A 33 -4.67 18.97 -4.68
CA ILE A 33 -5.81 19.72 -5.23
C ILE A 33 -6.53 20.55 -4.16
N TYR A 34 -6.62 20.05 -2.92
CA TYR A 34 -7.30 20.76 -1.84
C TYR A 34 -6.51 21.99 -1.41
N TRP A 35 -5.18 21.90 -1.41
CA TRP A 35 -4.31 23.02 -1.08
C TRP A 35 -4.29 24.09 -2.18
N LYS A 36 -4.27 23.68 -3.45
CA LYS A 36 -4.43 24.60 -4.59
C LYS A 36 -5.77 25.34 -4.51
N ARG A 37 -6.86 24.61 -4.24
CA ARG A 37 -8.19 25.20 -4.03
C ARG A 37 -8.24 26.16 -2.85
N PHE A 38 -7.50 25.87 -1.77
CA PHE A 38 -7.39 26.78 -0.63
C PHE A 38 -6.72 28.11 -1.02
N PHE A 39 -5.63 28.07 -1.78
CA PHE A 39 -5.01 29.29 -2.29
C PHE A 39 -5.97 30.09 -3.18
N CYS A 40 -6.65 29.44 -4.13
CA CYS A 40 -7.67 30.11 -4.93
C CYS A 40 -8.80 30.70 -4.06
N TYR A 41 -9.21 29.99 -3.01
CA TYR A 41 -10.23 30.44 -2.06
C TYR A 41 -9.83 31.76 -1.38
N CYS A 42 -8.57 31.90 -0.96
CA CYS A 42 -8.06 33.14 -0.38
C CYS A 42 -7.81 34.24 -1.43
N LEU A 43 -7.23 33.90 -2.58
CA LEU A 43 -6.89 34.86 -3.63
C LEU A 43 -8.14 35.51 -4.25
N ASN A 44 -9.24 34.77 -4.37
CA ASN A 44 -10.51 35.27 -4.92
C ASN A 44 -11.14 36.41 -4.10
N VAL A 45 -10.75 36.55 -2.83
CA VAL A 45 -11.29 37.57 -1.92
C VAL A 45 -10.24 38.59 -1.47
N LEU A 46 -9.01 38.50 -2.00
CA LEU A 46 -7.87 39.29 -1.56
C LEU A 46 -8.08 40.81 -1.75
N GLN A 47 -8.85 41.19 -2.77
CA GLN A 47 -9.17 42.60 -3.09
C GLN A 47 -10.18 43.22 -2.11
N LEU A 48 -10.88 42.42 -1.29
CA LEU A 48 -11.85 42.94 -0.34
C LEU A 48 -11.14 43.50 0.90
N ASP A 49 -11.64 44.62 1.42
CA ASP A 49 -11.25 45.12 2.72
C ASP A 49 -11.67 44.16 3.85
N GLU A 50 -11.06 44.30 5.02
CA GLU A 50 -11.25 43.37 6.14
C GLU A 50 -12.70 43.33 6.66
N ALA A 51 -13.39 44.48 6.68
CA ALA A 51 -14.76 44.55 7.17
C ALA A 51 -15.71 43.83 6.19
N THR A 52 -15.57 44.11 4.89
CA THR A 52 -16.35 43.43 3.84
C THR A 52 -16.07 41.92 3.80
N LEU A 53 -14.80 41.52 3.96
CA LEU A 53 -14.40 40.11 3.97
C LEU A 53 -15.08 39.37 5.13
N LEU A 54 -15.01 39.92 6.34
CA LEU A 54 -15.61 39.30 7.51
C LEU A 54 -17.13 39.23 7.41
N GLU A 55 -17.78 40.32 6.98
CA GLU A 55 -19.25 40.40 6.85
C GLU A 55 -19.79 39.40 5.81
N LYS A 56 -19.15 39.31 4.63
CA LYS A 56 -19.67 38.52 3.51
C LYS A 56 -19.16 37.08 3.47
N HIS A 57 -17.97 36.82 3.99
CA HIS A 57 -17.30 35.52 3.88
C HIS A 57 -16.99 34.86 5.23
N GLY A 58 -17.15 35.55 6.35
CA GLY A 58 -17.11 34.93 7.69
C GLY A 58 -15.72 34.58 8.24
N PHE A 59 -14.64 35.02 7.59
CA PHE A 59 -13.27 34.82 8.06
C PHE A 59 -12.42 36.08 7.87
N SER A 60 -11.23 36.12 8.48
CA SER A 60 -10.28 37.23 8.33
C SER A 60 -8.89 36.73 7.95
N LEU A 61 -8.10 37.60 7.32
CA LEU A 61 -6.68 37.37 7.04
C LEU A 61 -5.86 38.22 7.99
N THR A 62 -4.84 37.64 8.62
CA THR A 62 -3.89 38.47 9.40
C THR A 62 -3.16 39.43 8.47
N SER A 63 -2.66 40.54 9.01
CA SER A 63 -1.90 41.53 8.20
C SER A 63 -0.69 40.89 7.51
N VAL A 64 -0.07 39.89 8.14
CA VAL A 64 1.04 39.12 7.56
C VAL A 64 0.52 38.23 6.42
N GLN A 65 -0.53 37.44 6.64
CA GLN A 65 -1.10 36.56 5.62
C GLN A 65 -1.55 37.35 4.38
N ARG A 66 -2.23 38.48 4.57
CA ARG A 66 -2.69 39.34 3.48
C ARG A 66 -1.52 39.89 2.67
N ARG A 67 -0.51 40.49 3.33
CA ARG A 67 0.67 41.03 2.66
C ARG A 67 1.42 39.97 1.88
N SER A 68 1.63 38.79 2.49
CA SER A 68 2.34 37.68 1.83
C SER A 68 1.54 37.12 0.64
N LEU A 69 0.21 37.07 0.70
CA LEU A 69 -0.62 36.71 -0.44
C LEU A 69 -0.59 37.76 -1.56
N GLU A 70 -0.60 39.05 -1.23
CA GLU A 70 -0.49 40.13 -2.22
C GLU A 70 0.87 40.11 -2.93
N GLN A 71 1.95 39.85 -2.19
CA GLN A 71 3.28 39.66 -2.75
C GLN A 71 3.34 38.44 -3.68
N LEU A 72 2.90 37.28 -3.17
CA LEU A 72 2.87 36.04 -3.96
C LEU A 72 2.03 36.21 -5.23
N TRP A 73 0.88 36.86 -5.15
CA TRP A 73 0.01 37.11 -6.30
C TRP A 73 0.68 38.00 -7.36
N ARG A 74 1.44 39.02 -6.92
CA ARG A 74 2.20 39.88 -7.84
C ARG A 74 3.33 39.11 -8.53
N HIS A 75 4.11 38.34 -7.78
CA HIS A 75 5.23 37.58 -8.35
C HIS A 75 4.78 36.41 -9.22
N LEU A 76 3.61 35.82 -8.94
CA LEU A 76 3.00 34.82 -9.84
C LEU A 76 2.61 35.38 -11.21
N GLN A 77 2.45 36.70 -11.34
CA GLN A 77 2.13 37.37 -12.61
C GLN A 77 3.39 37.85 -13.36
N ASP A 78 4.55 37.78 -12.71
CA ASP A 78 5.83 38.19 -13.27
C ASP A 78 6.53 36.95 -13.85
N GLU A 79 6.56 36.84 -15.18
CA GLU A 79 7.16 35.70 -15.89
C GLU A 79 8.68 35.60 -15.69
N ASP A 80 9.34 36.71 -15.31
CA ASP A 80 10.77 36.76 -15.06
C ASP A 80 11.12 36.45 -13.59
N TRP A 81 10.12 36.27 -12.72
CA TRP A 81 10.37 36.01 -11.31
C TRP A 81 10.90 34.59 -11.08
N PRO A 82 11.99 34.41 -10.30
CA PRO A 82 12.61 33.10 -10.15
C PRO A 82 11.68 32.04 -9.54
N GLU A 83 11.57 30.87 -10.19
CA GLU A 83 10.73 29.76 -9.73
C GLU A 83 11.10 29.32 -8.31
N GLU A 84 12.40 29.23 -7.99
CA GLU A 84 12.86 28.88 -6.63
C GLU A 84 12.41 29.88 -5.56
N ALA A 85 12.31 31.17 -5.92
CA ALA A 85 11.82 32.20 -5.00
C ALA A 85 10.30 32.08 -4.80
N LEU A 86 9.54 31.71 -5.84
CA LEU A 86 8.11 31.42 -5.70
C LEU A 86 7.86 30.20 -4.82
N GLU A 87 8.66 29.15 -4.95
CA GLU A 87 8.56 27.95 -4.11
C GLU A 87 8.73 28.29 -2.63
N GLU A 88 9.71 29.13 -2.31
CA GLU A 88 9.95 29.58 -0.95
C GLU A 88 8.83 30.50 -0.43
N GLU A 89 8.40 31.49 -1.22
CA GLU A 89 7.25 32.34 -0.86
C GLU A 89 5.99 31.52 -0.62
N LEU A 90 5.71 30.54 -1.47
CA LEU A 90 4.57 29.64 -1.34
C LEU A 90 4.68 28.80 -0.06
N LEU A 91 5.87 28.33 0.29
CA LEU A 91 6.12 27.60 1.54
C LEU A 91 5.88 28.50 2.75
N GLN A 92 6.39 29.74 2.75
CA GLN A 92 6.22 30.69 3.85
C GLN A 92 4.75 31.08 4.05
N VAL A 93 4.06 31.44 2.96
CA VAL A 93 2.62 31.75 3.00
C VAL A 93 1.85 30.53 3.50
N SER A 94 2.15 29.34 3.00
CA SER A 94 1.50 28.11 3.43
C SER A 94 1.69 27.85 4.92
N ALA A 95 2.93 28.00 5.41
CA ALA A 95 3.25 27.81 6.81
C ALA A 95 2.49 28.80 7.70
N SER A 96 2.33 30.05 7.26
CA SER A 96 1.56 31.08 8.00
C SER A 96 0.09 30.73 8.22
N PHE A 97 -0.52 29.94 7.31
CA PHE A 97 -1.89 29.46 7.47
C PHE A 97 -1.99 28.27 8.42
N TRP A 98 -0.97 27.41 8.48
CA TRP A 98 -0.95 26.28 9.41
C TRP A 98 -0.52 26.68 10.83
N MET A 99 0.35 27.68 10.96
CA MET A 99 0.91 28.17 12.24
C MET A 99 0.10 29.35 12.80
N GLN A 100 -1.21 29.14 12.93
CA GLN A 100 -2.14 30.11 13.52
C GLN A 100 -2.74 29.55 14.81
N ARG A 101 -2.94 30.41 15.82
CA ARG A 101 -3.73 30.08 17.01
C ARG A 101 -5.22 30.33 16.76
N LEU A 102 -6.05 29.37 17.15
CA LEU A 102 -7.51 29.39 17.01
C LEU A 102 -8.17 29.47 18.39
N ASP A 103 -7.82 30.51 19.15
CA ASP A 103 -8.21 30.66 20.56
C ASP A 103 -9.63 31.23 20.75
N ALA A 104 -10.17 31.91 19.73
CA ALA A 104 -11.52 32.48 19.71
C ALA A 104 -12.44 31.65 18.79
N ASP A 105 -13.29 32.30 17.98
CA ASP A 105 -14.06 31.57 16.96
C ASP A 105 -13.11 30.97 15.91
N PRO A 106 -12.99 29.62 15.82
CA PRO A 106 -12.06 28.99 14.91
C PRO A 106 -12.42 29.24 13.43
N PHE A 107 -13.67 29.58 13.11
CA PHE A 107 -14.10 29.91 11.74
C PHE A 107 -13.58 31.26 11.25
N THR A 108 -13.06 32.11 12.14
CA THR A 108 -12.31 33.30 11.72
C THR A 108 -11.03 32.96 10.95
N SER A 109 -10.47 31.75 11.15
CA SER A 109 -9.33 31.29 10.37
C SER A 109 -9.75 30.89 8.96
N PRO A 110 -9.08 31.43 7.92
CA PRO A 110 -9.42 31.14 6.54
C PRO A 110 -9.27 29.65 6.22
N LEU A 111 -8.25 29.00 6.79
CA LEU A 111 -8.00 27.59 6.56
C LEU A 111 -9.07 26.71 7.22
N TRP A 112 -9.42 26.98 8.46
CA TRP A 112 -10.47 26.21 9.14
C TRP A 112 -11.85 26.46 8.53
N HIS A 113 -12.14 27.71 8.14
CA HIS A 113 -13.34 28.06 7.38
C HIS A 113 -13.42 27.27 6.06
N PHE A 114 -12.33 27.25 5.29
CA PHE A 114 -12.26 26.48 4.05
C PHE A 114 -12.48 24.97 4.27
N VAL A 115 -11.94 24.41 5.36
CA VAL A 115 -12.22 23.02 5.76
C VAL A 115 -13.72 22.82 5.97
N GLY A 116 -14.40 23.75 6.64
CA GLY A 116 -15.86 23.75 6.80
C GLY A 116 -16.60 23.72 5.45
N VAL A 117 -16.19 24.58 4.52
CA VAL A 117 -16.75 24.64 3.15
C VAL A 117 -16.54 23.32 2.40
N LEU A 118 -15.38 22.68 2.52
CA LEU A 118 -15.11 21.37 1.93
C LEU A 118 -16.02 20.27 2.49
N GLY A 119 -16.56 20.46 3.70
CA GLY A 119 -17.57 19.59 4.30
C GLY A 119 -18.92 19.63 3.59
N ILE A 120 -19.14 20.57 2.66
CA ILE A 120 -20.35 20.68 1.85
C ILE A 120 -20.09 20.09 0.47
N ASP A 121 -21.02 19.27 0.00
CA ASP A 121 -21.00 18.75 -1.35
C ASP A 121 -21.64 19.74 -2.33
N GLY A 122 -20.89 20.16 -3.35
CA GLY A 122 -21.30 21.23 -4.25
C GLY A 122 -22.45 20.87 -5.18
N GLU A 123 -22.62 19.58 -5.51
CA GLU A 123 -23.69 19.10 -6.40
C GLU A 123 -24.98 18.90 -5.61
N SER A 124 -24.91 18.12 -4.53
CA SER A 124 -26.09 17.79 -3.73
C SER A 124 -26.51 18.89 -2.74
N ARG A 125 -25.62 19.86 -2.47
CA ARG A 125 -25.76 20.88 -1.42
C ARG A 125 -25.99 20.29 -0.01
N GLN A 126 -25.54 19.04 0.20
CA GLN A 126 -25.63 18.36 1.49
C GLN A 126 -24.28 18.33 2.19
N PHE A 127 -24.29 18.10 3.50
CA PHE A 127 -23.06 17.78 4.22
C PHE A 127 -22.49 16.45 3.74
N ARG A 128 -21.19 16.44 3.47
CA ARG A 128 -20.47 15.22 3.14
C ARG A 128 -20.54 14.25 4.32
N PRO A 129 -20.89 12.99 4.08
CA PRO A 129 -20.89 11.99 5.14
C PRO A 129 -19.45 11.73 5.61
N ALA A 130 -19.31 11.31 6.87
CA ALA A 130 -18.01 11.13 7.52
C ALA A 130 -17.03 10.28 6.69
N HIS A 131 -17.47 9.15 6.13
CA HIS A 131 -16.63 8.27 5.32
C HIS A 131 -16.08 8.91 4.04
N LEU A 132 -16.74 9.92 3.47
CA LEU A 132 -16.21 10.65 2.32
C LEU A 132 -15.33 11.81 2.77
N PHE A 133 -15.73 12.50 3.84
CA PHE A 133 -15.02 13.69 4.29
C PHE A 133 -13.69 13.38 4.99
N THR A 134 -13.57 12.22 5.65
CA THR A 134 -12.30 11.79 6.27
C THR A 134 -11.15 11.68 5.28
N TYR A 135 -11.41 11.37 3.99
CA TYR A 135 -10.37 11.36 2.96
C TYR A 135 -9.85 12.77 2.64
N VAL A 136 -10.74 13.75 2.59
CA VAL A 136 -10.39 15.16 2.38
C VAL A 136 -9.51 15.67 3.52
N LEU A 137 -9.94 15.43 4.76
CA LEU A 137 -9.19 15.82 5.96
C LEU A 137 -7.82 15.13 6.03
N ALA A 138 -7.76 13.83 5.72
CA ALA A 138 -6.49 13.11 5.67
C ALA A 138 -5.52 13.67 4.62
N GLY A 139 -6.04 14.09 3.46
CA GLY A 139 -5.26 14.75 2.42
C GLY A 139 -4.67 16.08 2.90
N LEU A 140 -5.47 16.92 3.57
CA LEU A 140 -5.00 18.19 4.15
C LEU A 140 -3.97 17.98 5.28
N VAL A 141 -4.18 16.98 6.15
CA VAL A 141 -3.19 16.60 7.18
C VAL A 141 -1.85 16.22 6.55
N TYR A 142 -1.89 15.41 5.48
CA TYR A 142 -0.68 15.02 4.76
C TYR A 142 0.06 16.23 4.20
N VAL A 143 -0.66 17.12 3.49
CA VAL A 143 -0.06 18.33 2.89
C VAL A 143 0.51 19.26 3.96
N GLY A 144 -0.25 19.56 5.01
CA GLY A 144 0.21 20.43 6.09
C GLY A 144 1.43 19.87 6.83
N ARG A 145 1.50 18.55 7.04
CA ARG A 145 2.69 17.90 7.60
C ARG A 145 3.90 17.97 6.68
N ALA A 146 3.72 17.77 5.38
CA ALA A 146 4.82 17.90 4.43
C ALA A 146 5.37 19.33 4.42
N LEU A 147 4.49 20.33 4.30
CA LEU A 147 4.85 21.74 4.26
C LEU A 147 5.52 22.20 5.56
N LEU A 148 4.91 21.94 6.72
CA LEU A 148 5.53 22.33 8.00
C LEU A 148 6.76 21.50 8.35
N GLY A 149 6.87 20.27 7.85
CA GLY A 149 8.08 19.47 7.97
C GLY A 149 9.24 20.10 7.21
N GLU A 150 9.02 20.52 5.95
CA GLU A 150 10.00 21.24 5.15
C GLU A 150 10.30 22.61 5.75
N TRP A 151 9.31 23.36 6.22
CA TRP A 151 9.53 24.65 6.87
C TRP A 151 10.32 24.55 8.18
N ALA A 152 10.04 23.52 8.99
CA ALA A 152 10.73 23.30 10.26
C ALA A 152 12.19 22.89 10.07
N ILE A 153 12.46 22.06 9.05
CA ILE A 153 13.80 21.62 8.68
C ILE A 153 13.94 21.68 7.15
N PRO A 154 14.30 22.86 6.60
CA PRO A 154 14.45 23.04 5.17
C PRO A 154 15.51 22.11 4.60
N THR A 155 15.23 21.45 3.49
CA THR A 155 16.13 20.48 2.88
C THR A 155 17.42 21.14 2.38
N LYS A 156 17.36 22.39 1.92
CA LYS A 156 18.53 23.17 1.47
C LYS A 156 19.49 23.49 2.63
N GLU A 157 18.97 23.87 3.79
CA GLU A 157 19.76 24.32 4.95
C GLU A 157 20.05 23.21 5.98
N ARG A 158 19.42 22.04 5.84
CA ARG A 158 19.43 20.96 6.85
C ARG A 158 20.84 20.56 7.30
N VAL A 159 21.84 20.62 6.42
CA VAL A 159 23.21 20.20 6.71
C VAL A 159 23.93 21.15 7.66
N GLU A 160 23.55 22.43 7.64
CA GLU A 160 24.21 23.51 8.40
C GLU A 160 23.52 23.78 9.75
N MET A 161 22.41 23.10 10.03
CA MET A 161 21.63 23.27 11.25
C MET A 161 22.11 22.33 12.36
N GLU A 162 22.46 22.88 13.52
CA GLU A 162 22.91 22.10 14.68
C GLU A 162 21.73 21.49 15.47
N ASP A 163 20.60 22.21 15.62
CA ASP A 163 19.48 21.83 16.49
C ASP A 163 18.22 21.33 15.75
N LEU A 164 18.44 20.51 14.72
CA LEU A 164 17.38 19.95 13.87
C LEU A 164 16.23 19.30 14.67
N GLY A 165 16.59 18.47 15.65
CA GLY A 165 15.64 17.71 16.46
C GLY A 165 14.76 18.62 17.32
N GLU A 166 15.35 19.63 17.94
CA GLU A 166 14.67 20.57 18.83
C GLU A 166 13.73 21.49 18.04
N ARG A 167 14.22 22.10 16.95
CA ARG A 167 13.39 22.97 16.09
C ARG A 167 12.18 22.21 15.54
N PHE A 168 12.38 20.99 15.07
CA PHE A 168 11.26 20.17 14.61
C PHE A 168 10.30 19.80 15.74
N ALA A 169 10.81 19.42 16.91
CA ALA A 169 9.96 19.11 18.06
C ALA A 169 9.13 20.34 18.48
N GLN A 170 9.70 21.53 18.47
CA GLN A 170 9.01 22.78 18.79
C GLN A 170 7.87 23.05 17.80
N VAL A 171 8.15 23.03 16.49
CA VAL A 171 7.12 23.24 15.46
C VAL A 171 6.03 22.17 15.56
N ARG A 172 6.43 20.90 15.64
CA ARG A 172 5.51 19.77 15.72
C ARG A 172 4.59 19.86 16.92
N ASN A 173 5.17 20.04 18.11
CA ASN A 173 4.41 20.04 19.36
C ASN A 173 3.51 21.26 19.46
N THR A 174 3.86 22.37 18.82
CA THR A 174 3.02 23.57 18.84
C THR A 174 1.90 23.49 17.81
N TRP A 175 2.19 23.00 16.60
CA TRP A 175 1.32 23.22 15.45
C TRP A 175 0.78 21.95 14.80
N LEU A 176 1.46 20.79 14.89
CA LEU A 176 1.14 19.59 14.10
C LEU A 176 0.42 18.45 14.84
N CYS A 177 0.30 18.55 16.15
CA CYS A 177 -0.32 17.53 16.98
C CYS A 177 -1.84 17.75 17.13
N LYS A 178 -2.56 16.69 17.54
CA LYS A 178 -3.97 16.79 17.93
C LYS A 178 -4.13 17.56 19.24
N ALA A 179 -5.35 18.01 19.54
CA ALA A 179 -5.68 18.72 20.78
C ALA A 179 -4.86 20.02 21.01
N THR A 180 -4.34 20.61 19.92
CA THR A 180 -3.82 21.97 19.91
C THR A 180 -4.89 22.92 19.37
N TYR A 181 -4.89 24.17 19.84
CA TYR A 181 -5.68 25.25 19.24
C TYR A 181 -5.02 25.76 17.95
N SER A 182 -4.73 24.87 17.00
CA SER A 182 -4.17 25.17 15.68
C SER A 182 -5.02 24.55 14.59
N PRO A 183 -4.95 25.03 13.33
CA PRO A 183 -5.67 24.42 12.21
C PRO A 183 -5.43 22.91 12.10
N MET A 184 -4.18 22.44 12.24
CA MET A 184 -3.90 20.99 12.22
C MET A 184 -4.58 20.26 13.39
N GLY A 185 -4.57 20.83 14.60
CA GLY A 185 -5.20 20.24 15.77
C GLY A 185 -6.70 20.04 15.60
N TYR A 186 -7.38 21.04 15.03
CA TYR A 186 -8.81 20.98 14.68
C TYR A 186 -9.08 19.98 13.55
N VAL A 187 -8.30 19.99 12.47
CA VAL A 187 -8.42 19.03 11.35
C VAL A 187 -8.22 17.60 11.83
N LEU A 188 -7.20 17.35 12.66
CA LEU A 188 -6.95 16.03 13.26
C LEU A 188 -8.10 15.60 14.17
N SER A 189 -8.62 16.50 14.99
CA SER A 189 -9.75 16.19 15.89
C SER A 189 -11.00 15.81 15.10
N LEU A 190 -11.32 16.57 14.05
CA LEU A 190 -12.45 16.28 13.17
C LEU A 190 -12.24 14.99 12.35
N LEU A 191 -11.01 14.72 11.90
CA LEU A 191 -10.66 13.47 11.22
C LEU A 191 -10.87 12.25 12.14
N LEU A 192 -10.40 12.34 13.38
CA LEU A 192 -10.56 11.26 14.37
C LEU A 192 -12.04 11.04 14.72
N TYR A 193 -12.79 12.12 14.92
CA TYR A 193 -14.24 12.06 15.14
C TYR A 193 -14.96 11.43 13.93
N GLY A 194 -14.68 11.91 12.71
CA GLY A 194 -15.26 11.36 11.49
C GLY A 194 -14.94 9.89 11.27
N ARG A 195 -13.72 9.45 11.61
CA ARG A 195 -13.35 8.02 11.57
C ARG A 195 -14.19 7.18 12.54
N LYS A 196 -14.42 7.67 13.76
CA LYS A 196 -15.28 7.00 14.74
C LYS A 196 -16.71 6.88 14.21
N ILE A 197 -17.29 7.98 13.71
CA ILE A 197 -18.63 7.97 13.11
C ILE A 197 -18.71 7.00 11.92
N ALA A 198 -17.72 7.02 11.02
CA ALA A 198 -17.68 6.12 9.87
C ALA A 198 -17.58 4.64 10.28
N GLN A 199 -16.90 4.33 11.38
CA GLN A 199 -16.84 2.98 11.95
C GLN A 199 -18.19 2.56 12.57
N GLU A 200 -18.82 3.44 13.34
CA GLU A 200 -20.06 3.16 14.08
C GLU A 200 -21.31 3.14 13.19
N THR A 201 -21.35 3.97 12.14
CA THR A 201 -22.50 4.05 11.21
C THR A 201 -22.60 2.82 10.31
N GLY A 202 -21.54 1.98 10.27
CA GLY A 202 -21.43 0.85 9.36
C GLY A 202 -21.31 1.30 7.91
N SER A 203 -20.88 0.39 7.03
CA SER A 203 -20.91 0.66 5.59
C SER A 203 -22.36 0.87 5.16
N ARG A 204 -22.64 1.94 4.40
CA ARG A 204 -23.90 2.03 3.64
C ARG A 204 -24.04 0.78 2.74
N LEU A 205 -25.25 0.49 2.24
CA LEU A 205 -25.51 -0.51 1.21
C LEU A 205 -24.70 -0.17 -0.06
N ILE A 206 -23.44 -0.61 -0.08
CA ILE A 206 -22.49 -0.46 -1.19
C ILE A 206 -22.60 -1.68 -2.11
N VAL A 207 -22.93 -2.84 -1.55
CA VAL A 207 -23.13 -4.09 -2.27
C VAL A 207 -24.56 -4.55 -2.08
N SER A 208 -25.25 -4.86 -3.17
CA SER A 208 -26.53 -5.57 -3.14
C SER A 208 -26.57 -6.63 -4.24
N TRP A 209 -27.44 -7.61 -4.08
CA TRP A 209 -27.59 -8.71 -5.04
C TRP A 209 -28.98 -8.66 -5.65
N SER A 210 -29.08 -8.92 -6.95
CA SER A 210 -30.37 -9.22 -7.58
C SER A 210 -31.01 -10.44 -6.88
N LYS A 211 -32.35 -10.55 -6.94
CA LYS A 211 -33.09 -11.64 -6.29
C LYS A 211 -32.63 -13.03 -6.76
N GLN A 212 -32.23 -13.14 -8.03
CA GLN A 212 -31.75 -14.36 -8.67
C GLN A 212 -30.24 -14.58 -8.47
N GLY A 213 -29.50 -13.58 -7.97
CA GLY A 213 -28.05 -13.65 -7.81
C GLY A 213 -27.25 -13.53 -9.11
N GLU A 214 -27.88 -13.11 -10.21
CA GLU A 214 -27.24 -12.95 -11.53
C GLU A 214 -26.43 -11.66 -11.62
N LEU A 215 -26.88 -10.61 -10.92
CA LEU A 215 -26.20 -9.32 -10.82
C LEU A 215 -25.78 -9.04 -9.37
N MET A 216 -24.55 -8.59 -9.21
CA MET A 216 -24.06 -7.85 -8.05
C MET A 216 -24.11 -6.35 -8.38
N TYR A 217 -24.63 -5.52 -7.49
CA TYR A 217 -24.56 -4.07 -7.64
C TYR A 217 -23.49 -3.53 -6.70
N PHE A 218 -22.51 -2.81 -7.26
CA PHE A 218 -21.49 -2.11 -6.49
C PHE A 218 -21.69 -0.59 -6.65
N ILE A 219 -22.06 0.09 -5.57
CA ILE A 219 -22.41 1.53 -5.59
C ILE A 219 -23.48 1.81 -6.67
N GLY A 220 -24.50 0.94 -6.71
CA GLY A 220 -25.59 1.01 -7.70
C GLY A 220 -25.22 0.60 -9.13
N LYS A 221 -23.95 0.32 -9.44
CA LYS A 221 -23.53 -0.16 -10.76
C LYS A 221 -23.68 -1.68 -10.86
N PRO A 222 -24.42 -2.21 -11.85
CA PRO A 222 -24.57 -3.65 -12.03
C PRO A 222 -23.28 -4.28 -12.55
N ILE A 223 -22.95 -5.46 -12.00
CA ILE A 223 -21.85 -6.33 -12.39
C ILE A 223 -22.44 -7.73 -12.58
N PRO A 224 -22.47 -8.26 -13.82
CA PRO A 224 -22.87 -9.63 -14.09
C PRO A 224 -22.00 -10.65 -13.37
N MET A 225 -22.62 -11.67 -12.78
CA MET A 225 -21.88 -12.76 -12.15
C MET A 225 -21.09 -13.61 -13.13
N ASP A 226 -21.55 -13.70 -14.38
CA ASP A 226 -20.82 -14.40 -15.44
C ASP A 226 -19.51 -13.70 -15.80
N ASP A 227 -19.44 -12.37 -15.69
CA ASP A 227 -18.19 -11.63 -15.89
C ASP A 227 -17.18 -11.97 -14.78
N ILE A 228 -17.64 -12.09 -13.52
CA ILE A 228 -16.79 -12.49 -12.39
C ILE A 228 -16.31 -13.93 -12.55
N ARG A 229 -17.19 -14.85 -12.97
CA ARG A 229 -16.81 -16.25 -13.22
C ARG A 229 -15.82 -16.37 -14.36
N SER A 230 -16.05 -15.65 -15.47
CA SER A 230 -15.18 -15.61 -16.64
C SER A 230 -13.81 -15.05 -16.27
N MET A 231 -13.76 -13.95 -15.51
CA MET A 231 -12.51 -13.38 -14.99
C MET A 231 -11.67 -14.42 -14.22
N VAL A 232 -12.29 -15.19 -13.31
CA VAL A 232 -11.57 -16.22 -12.54
C VAL A 232 -11.10 -17.38 -13.43
N ALA A 233 -11.93 -17.82 -14.38
CA ALA A 233 -11.61 -18.91 -15.30
C ALA A 233 -10.49 -18.54 -16.28
N GLU A 234 -10.54 -17.34 -16.84
CA GLU A 234 -9.51 -16.78 -17.72
C GLU A 234 -8.20 -16.61 -16.96
N MET A 235 -8.24 -16.01 -15.76
CA MET A 235 -7.05 -15.87 -14.91
C MET A 235 -6.42 -17.23 -14.57
N THR A 236 -7.23 -18.27 -14.31
CA THR A 236 -6.70 -19.63 -14.06
C THR A 236 -5.96 -20.16 -15.29
N THR A 237 -6.54 -19.95 -16.47
CA THR A 237 -5.95 -20.39 -17.75
C THR A 237 -4.66 -19.62 -18.04
N ASP A 238 -4.65 -18.31 -17.85
CA ASP A 238 -3.45 -17.46 -18.03
C ASP A 238 -2.28 -17.92 -17.14
N VAL A 239 -2.57 -18.30 -15.89
CA VAL A 239 -1.55 -18.77 -14.93
C VAL A 239 -1.02 -20.14 -15.32
N GLU A 240 -1.87 -21.05 -15.78
CA GLU A 240 -1.45 -22.35 -16.33
C GLU A 240 -0.60 -22.19 -17.58
N ASP A 241 -1.02 -21.33 -18.51
CA ASP A 241 -0.27 -21.07 -19.75
C ASP A 241 1.07 -20.39 -19.46
N LEU A 242 1.13 -19.50 -18.46
CA LEU A 242 2.39 -18.92 -18.00
C LEU A 242 3.30 -19.98 -17.37
N LEU A 243 2.77 -20.85 -16.51
CA LEU A 243 3.53 -21.95 -15.90
C LEU A 243 4.14 -22.86 -16.96
N TRP A 244 3.29 -23.44 -17.81
CA TRP A 244 3.71 -24.46 -18.77
C TRP A 244 4.41 -23.90 -20.00
N GLY A 245 4.00 -22.72 -20.46
CA GLY A 245 4.56 -22.10 -21.66
C GLY A 245 5.85 -21.33 -21.42
N SER A 246 6.11 -20.86 -20.19
CA SER A 246 7.26 -19.99 -19.91
C SER A 246 8.13 -20.39 -18.72
N LEU A 247 7.55 -20.96 -17.66
CA LEU A 247 8.28 -21.25 -16.42
C LEU A 247 8.86 -22.66 -16.36
N MET A 248 8.10 -23.66 -16.80
CA MET A 248 8.58 -25.03 -16.98
C MET A 248 9.47 -25.12 -18.22
N PHE A 249 10.55 -25.90 -18.15
CA PHE A 249 11.46 -26.12 -19.29
C PHE A 249 11.20 -27.41 -20.07
N LYS A 250 10.21 -28.20 -19.64
CA LYS A 250 9.83 -29.46 -20.25
C LYS A 250 9.29 -29.25 -21.67
N GLU A 251 9.81 -30.01 -22.63
CA GLU A 251 9.42 -29.92 -24.06
C GLU A 251 8.89 -31.27 -24.57
N GLY A 252 7.90 -31.26 -25.47
CA GLY A 252 7.29 -32.46 -26.05
C GLY A 252 5.78 -32.34 -26.26
N GLU A 253 5.17 -33.38 -26.83
CA GLU A 253 3.72 -33.59 -26.77
C GLU A 253 3.41 -34.17 -25.37
N ASP A 254 2.43 -33.63 -24.65
CA ASP A 254 2.04 -34.02 -23.27
C ASP A 254 3.02 -33.66 -22.12
N VAL A 255 3.54 -32.42 -22.14
CA VAL A 255 4.39 -31.92 -21.03
C VAL A 255 3.64 -31.52 -19.76
N ARG A 256 2.32 -31.31 -19.83
CA ARG A 256 1.50 -30.89 -18.68
C ARG A 256 1.16 -32.11 -17.82
N PHE A 257 1.45 -32.03 -16.52
CA PHE A 257 1.14 -33.09 -15.56
C PHE A 257 0.57 -32.51 -14.27
N THR A 258 0.05 -33.38 -13.40
CA THR A 258 -0.45 -33.02 -12.07
C THR A 258 0.35 -33.74 -11.00
N ILE A 259 0.49 -33.09 -9.85
CA ILE A 259 1.03 -33.72 -8.65
C ILE A 259 -0.08 -34.60 -8.05
N PRO A 260 0.19 -35.87 -7.70
CA PRO A 260 -0.78 -36.72 -7.02
C PRO A 260 -0.96 -36.25 -5.57
N LEU A 261 -1.66 -35.13 -5.37
CA LEU A 261 -1.82 -34.50 -4.05
C LEU A 261 -2.46 -35.46 -3.04
N ALA A 262 -3.34 -36.36 -3.48
CA ALA A 262 -3.98 -37.36 -2.63
C ALA A 262 -3.00 -38.35 -1.99
N SER A 263 -1.78 -38.50 -2.51
CA SER A 263 -0.74 -39.33 -1.91
C SER A 263 0.26 -38.54 -1.06
N ILE A 264 0.06 -37.23 -0.88
CA ILE A 264 0.94 -36.41 -0.05
C ILE A 264 0.51 -36.54 1.40
N GLU A 265 1.43 -36.98 2.24
CA GLU A 265 1.26 -36.98 3.70
C GLU A 265 1.89 -35.71 4.29
N ASP A 266 1.08 -34.89 4.93
CA ASP A 266 1.52 -33.63 5.54
C ASP A 266 1.25 -33.58 7.05
N ASP A 267 2.30 -33.67 7.85
CA ASP A 267 2.21 -33.49 9.30
C ASP A 267 2.02 -32.01 9.64
N LEU A 268 0.79 -31.67 10.02
CA LEU A 268 0.36 -30.32 10.42
C LEU A 268 1.04 -29.83 11.71
N THR A 269 1.65 -30.73 12.50
CA THR A 269 2.35 -30.41 13.75
C THR A 269 3.85 -30.25 13.58
N GLN A 270 4.37 -30.49 12.36
CA GLN A 270 5.78 -30.38 12.07
C GLN A 270 6.27 -28.94 12.13
N THR A 271 7.18 -28.63 13.06
CA THR A 271 7.74 -27.27 13.28
C THR A 271 9.21 -27.13 12.92
N ARG A 272 9.88 -28.20 12.44
CA ARG A 272 11.31 -28.13 12.10
C ARG A 272 11.54 -27.07 11.01
N ARG A 273 12.44 -26.13 11.30
CA ARG A 273 12.82 -25.04 10.40
C ARG A 273 13.20 -25.56 9.01
N GLY A 274 12.72 -24.87 7.98
CA GLY A 274 12.97 -25.17 6.57
C GLY A 274 12.22 -26.39 6.06
N LYS A 275 11.26 -26.94 6.80
CA LYS A 275 10.46 -28.10 6.38
C LYS A 275 9.04 -27.71 5.96
N SER A 276 8.51 -28.54 5.06
CA SER A 276 7.15 -28.54 4.49
C SER A 276 6.85 -29.95 3.98
N PHE A 277 5.65 -30.19 3.46
CA PHE A 277 5.26 -31.47 2.86
C PHE A 277 6.24 -31.96 1.77
N ILE A 278 6.93 -31.04 1.09
CA ILE A 278 7.93 -31.39 0.07
C ILE A 278 9.00 -32.33 0.62
N HIS A 279 9.40 -32.11 1.87
CA HIS A 279 10.54 -32.78 2.49
C HIS A 279 10.20 -34.15 3.07
N SER A 280 8.94 -34.38 3.43
CA SER A 280 8.45 -35.69 3.90
C SER A 280 8.06 -36.62 2.75
N ASN A 281 7.83 -36.07 1.55
CA ASN A 281 7.28 -36.82 0.42
C ASN A 281 8.27 -37.03 -0.74
N GLY A 282 9.58 -36.82 -0.53
CA GLY A 282 10.60 -37.03 -1.56
C GLY A 282 10.51 -36.06 -2.75
N LEU A 283 9.91 -34.89 -2.56
CA LEU A 283 9.69 -33.88 -3.61
C LEU A 283 10.77 -32.79 -3.60
N ALA A 284 11.75 -32.85 -2.69
CA ALA A 284 12.85 -31.91 -2.63
C ALA A 284 13.86 -32.15 -3.75
N GLY A 285 14.51 -31.10 -4.26
CA GLY A 285 15.56 -31.19 -5.27
C GLY A 285 15.06 -31.16 -6.73
N LYS A 286 13.78 -30.87 -6.95
CA LYS A 286 13.18 -30.82 -8.29
C LYS A 286 13.68 -29.69 -9.18
N GLU A 287 14.43 -28.72 -8.64
CA GLU A 287 15.20 -27.76 -9.42
C GLU A 287 16.28 -28.44 -10.29
N VAL A 288 16.79 -29.62 -9.90
CA VAL A 288 17.75 -30.37 -10.72
C VAL A 288 17.07 -30.88 -12.00
N GLU A 289 15.86 -31.42 -11.89
CA GLU A 289 15.05 -31.84 -13.06
C GLU A 289 14.80 -30.65 -14.00
N MET A 290 14.44 -29.48 -13.44
CA MET A 290 14.25 -28.26 -14.23
C MET A 290 15.51 -27.81 -14.97
N LEU A 291 16.68 -27.95 -14.34
CA LEU A 291 17.96 -27.61 -14.95
C LEU A 291 18.36 -28.61 -16.05
N GLU A 292 18.10 -29.89 -15.84
CA GLU A 292 18.31 -30.95 -16.85
C GLU A 292 17.44 -30.71 -18.08
N ASP A 293 16.16 -30.39 -17.87
CA ASP A 293 15.22 -30.00 -18.93
C ASP A 293 15.72 -28.76 -19.68
N LEU A 294 16.18 -27.72 -18.96
CA LEU A 294 16.72 -26.51 -19.58
C LEU A 294 17.98 -26.78 -20.43
N VAL A 295 18.89 -27.60 -19.93
CA VAL A 295 20.17 -27.90 -20.60
C VAL A 295 19.97 -28.79 -21.83
N SER A 296 18.94 -29.63 -21.80
CA SER A 296 18.56 -30.54 -22.89
C SER A 296 17.62 -29.89 -23.89
N GLY A 297 16.87 -28.86 -23.48
CA GLY A 297 15.85 -28.18 -24.28
C GLY A 297 16.38 -27.12 -25.25
N ARG A 298 15.49 -26.61 -26.09
CA ARG A 298 15.78 -25.58 -27.12
C ARG A 298 16.15 -24.24 -26.48
N ARG A 299 15.62 -23.95 -25.29
CA ARG A 299 15.87 -22.70 -24.54
C ARG A 299 17.27 -22.63 -23.90
N LYS A 300 18.06 -23.70 -23.93
CA LYS A 300 19.45 -23.73 -23.42
C LYS A 300 20.27 -22.49 -23.83
N ARG A 301 20.23 -22.15 -25.12
CA ARG A 301 21.03 -21.03 -25.69
C ARG A 301 20.58 -19.66 -25.20
N GLU A 302 19.37 -19.53 -24.65
CA GLU A 302 18.88 -18.30 -24.04
C GLU A 302 19.51 -18.06 -22.67
N PHE A 303 19.70 -19.14 -21.89
CA PHE A 303 20.16 -19.09 -20.51
C PHE A 303 21.66 -19.34 -20.34
N LEU A 304 22.29 -20.05 -21.26
CA LEU A 304 23.72 -20.38 -21.21
C LEU A 304 24.47 -19.77 -22.39
N ASP A 305 25.70 -19.33 -22.14
CA ASP A 305 26.65 -18.96 -23.19
C ASP A 305 27.40 -20.17 -23.76
N LYS A 306 28.35 -19.92 -24.67
CA LYS A 306 29.13 -20.99 -25.32
C LYS A 306 30.06 -21.74 -24.35
N ASN A 307 30.38 -21.12 -23.21
CA ASN A 307 31.25 -21.67 -22.17
C ASN A 307 30.45 -22.37 -21.05
N GLY A 308 29.11 -22.45 -21.18
CA GLY A 308 28.24 -23.02 -20.17
C GLY A 308 28.02 -22.11 -18.96
N GLN A 309 28.27 -20.81 -19.09
CA GLN A 309 28.03 -19.82 -18.03
C GLN A 309 26.65 -19.20 -18.14
N TRP A 310 26.08 -18.80 -17.00
CA TRP A 310 24.76 -18.18 -16.91
C TRP A 310 24.68 -16.82 -17.60
N LYS A 311 23.69 -16.66 -18.46
CA LYS A 311 23.25 -15.37 -19.00
C LYS A 311 22.29 -14.70 -18.02
N TRP A 312 22.83 -13.94 -17.09
CA TRP A 312 22.05 -13.24 -16.05
C TRP A 312 20.92 -12.36 -16.59
N ALA A 313 21.04 -11.80 -17.79
CA ALA A 313 19.95 -11.05 -18.41
C ALA A 313 18.72 -11.92 -18.70
N ALA A 314 18.91 -13.18 -19.11
CA ALA A 314 17.82 -14.13 -19.34
C ALA A 314 17.20 -14.61 -18.02
N ILE A 315 18.03 -14.92 -17.02
CA ILE A 315 17.57 -15.27 -15.67
C ILE A 315 16.72 -14.14 -15.08
N ARG A 316 17.16 -12.86 -15.20
CA ARG A 316 16.35 -11.71 -14.76
C ARG A 316 15.01 -11.61 -15.48
N LYS A 317 14.94 -11.95 -16.77
CA LYS A 317 13.66 -12.00 -17.50
C LYS A 317 12.77 -13.13 -16.98
N TYR A 318 13.34 -14.30 -16.72
CA TYR A 318 12.62 -15.42 -16.10
C TYR A 318 12.06 -15.06 -14.73
N LEU A 319 12.87 -14.47 -13.84
CA LEU A 319 12.41 -14.06 -12.50
C LEU A 319 11.28 -13.03 -12.57
N LYS A 320 11.24 -12.15 -13.59
CA LYS A 320 10.10 -11.26 -13.82
C LYS A 320 8.82 -12.02 -14.20
N LEU A 321 8.94 -13.10 -14.97
CA LEU A 321 7.80 -13.97 -15.31
C LEU A 321 7.33 -14.76 -14.08
N VAL A 322 8.24 -15.24 -13.23
CA VAL A 322 7.88 -15.86 -11.95
C VAL A 322 7.14 -14.87 -11.06
N LYS A 323 7.61 -13.63 -10.96
CA LYS A 323 6.89 -12.60 -10.20
C LYS A 323 5.48 -12.34 -10.73
N LYS A 324 5.32 -12.25 -12.06
CA LYS A 324 3.99 -12.14 -12.67
C LYS A 324 3.10 -13.35 -12.34
N PHE A 325 3.67 -14.55 -12.35
CA PHE A 325 2.98 -15.78 -11.96
C PHE A 325 2.55 -15.73 -10.49
N GLU A 326 3.42 -15.31 -9.58
CA GLU A 326 3.12 -15.15 -8.14
C GLU A 326 2.00 -14.12 -7.91
N GLU A 327 2.02 -12.98 -8.61
CA GLU A 327 0.99 -11.95 -8.53
C GLU A 327 -0.39 -12.51 -8.93
N LEU A 328 -0.45 -13.27 -10.02
CA LEU A 328 -1.70 -13.90 -10.47
C LEU A 328 -2.13 -15.06 -9.56
N LEU A 329 -1.18 -15.87 -9.07
CA LEU A 329 -1.45 -16.97 -8.13
C LEU A 329 -2.00 -16.45 -6.80
N LEU A 330 -1.49 -15.31 -6.31
CA LEU A 330 -2.02 -14.62 -5.14
C LEU A 330 -3.48 -14.21 -5.35
N LEU A 331 -3.81 -13.64 -6.51
CA LEU A 331 -5.19 -13.26 -6.83
C LEU A 331 -6.11 -14.49 -6.91
N LEU A 332 -5.67 -15.56 -7.59
CA LEU A 332 -6.41 -16.81 -7.64
C LEU A 332 -6.64 -17.40 -6.26
N ALA A 333 -5.61 -17.50 -5.43
CA ALA A 333 -5.72 -17.97 -4.06
C ALA A 333 -6.70 -17.12 -3.23
N HIS A 334 -6.67 -15.80 -3.42
CA HIS A 334 -7.55 -14.85 -2.73
C HIS A 334 -9.01 -14.99 -3.14
N PHE A 335 -9.29 -15.15 -4.45
CA PHE A 335 -10.66 -15.23 -4.96
C PHE A 335 -11.29 -16.62 -4.82
N THR A 336 -10.47 -17.67 -4.87
CA THR A 336 -10.97 -19.04 -4.97
C THR A 336 -10.84 -19.85 -3.67
N GLY A 337 -10.00 -19.41 -2.73
CA GLY A 337 -9.77 -20.08 -1.43
C GLY A 337 -10.91 -19.94 -0.40
N GLY A 338 -12.14 -19.69 -0.84
CA GLY A 338 -13.28 -19.42 0.03
C GLY A 338 -13.31 -17.99 0.55
N GLN A 339 -13.42 -17.79 1.87
CA GLN A 339 -13.52 -16.45 2.45
C GLN A 339 -12.20 -15.67 2.25
N PRO A 340 -12.19 -14.54 1.51
CA PRO A 340 -10.96 -13.82 1.24
C PRO A 340 -10.28 -13.34 2.53
N SER A 341 -8.99 -13.63 2.68
CA SER A 341 -8.15 -13.12 3.78
C SER A 341 -7.83 -11.64 3.58
N ARG A 342 -7.55 -10.90 4.66
CA ARG A 342 -7.08 -9.51 4.51
C ARG A 342 -5.73 -9.48 3.79
N GLY A 343 -5.42 -8.34 3.15
CA GLY A 343 -4.14 -8.15 2.45
C GLY A 343 -2.94 -8.54 3.30
N GLU A 344 -2.84 -8.01 4.52
CA GLU A 344 -1.74 -8.34 5.45
C GLU A 344 -1.71 -9.82 5.89
N GLU A 345 -2.84 -10.53 5.83
CA GLU A 345 -2.92 -11.95 6.19
C GLU A 345 -2.47 -12.86 5.03
N ILE A 346 -2.83 -12.54 3.78
CA ILE A 346 -2.44 -13.35 2.62
C ILE A 346 -0.99 -13.11 2.21
N THR A 347 -0.52 -11.86 2.28
CA THR A 347 0.85 -11.54 1.89
C THR A 347 1.88 -12.08 2.88
N GLY A 348 1.48 -12.36 4.12
CA GLY A 348 2.35 -12.90 5.18
C GLY A 348 2.46 -14.43 5.23
N LEU A 349 1.92 -15.15 4.26
CA LEU A 349 1.96 -16.62 4.23
C LEU A 349 3.38 -17.13 3.99
N ARG A 350 3.71 -18.28 4.58
CA ARG A 350 5.01 -18.96 4.46
C ARG A 350 4.90 -20.33 3.80
N LEU A 351 5.88 -20.66 2.97
CA LEU A 351 6.03 -21.93 2.26
C LEU A 351 6.64 -23.03 3.14
N VAL A 352 7.56 -22.64 4.02
CA VAL A 352 8.32 -23.54 4.90
C VAL A 352 8.31 -22.99 6.31
N ASN A 353 8.57 -23.85 7.28
CA ASN A 353 8.66 -23.43 8.68
C ASN A 353 9.82 -22.45 8.87
N GLY A 354 9.50 -21.26 9.37
CA GLY A 354 10.46 -20.21 9.67
C GLY A 354 11.11 -20.37 11.04
N ILE A 355 11.86 -19.34 11.47
CA ILE A 355 12.49 -19.32 12.80
C ILE A 355 11.46 -19.02 13.89
N ASN A 356 10.57 -18.04 13.64
CA ASN A 356 9.63 -17.53 14.63
C ASN A 356 8.18 -17.96 14.38
N ARG A 357 7.89 -18.48 13.18
CA ARG A 357 6.54 -18.91 12.78
C ARG A 357 6.65 -20.06 11.80
N ASP A 358 5.76 -21.02 11.96
CA ASP A 358 5.63 -22.17 11.06
C ASP A 358 5.03 -21.78 9.71
N ARG A 359 5.04 -22.74 8.78
CA ARG A 359 4.48 -22.58 7.43
C ARG A 359 2.97 -22.34 7.47
N ASN A 360 2.44 -21.84 6.35
CA ASN A 360 1.02 -21.61 6.17
C ASN A 360 0.40 -22.43 5.03
N VAL A 361 1.22 -23.13 4.23
CA VAL A 361 0.74 -23.99 3.16
C VAL A 361 0.84 -25.45 3.56
N PHE A 362 -0.27 -26.17 3.43
CA PHE A 362 -0.39 -27.58 3.77
C PHE A 362 -1.11 -28.35 2.65
N VAL A 363 -1.02 -29.67 2.69
CA VAL A 363 -1.87 -30.57 1.89
C VAL A 363 -2.70 -31.42 2.84
N ILE A 364 -4.03 -31.38 2.72
CA ILE A 364 -4.97 -32.14 3.53
C ILE A 364 -5.92 -32.87 2.59
N ASP A 365 -5.99 -34.19 2.69
CA ASP A 365 -6.87 -35.05 1.87
C ASP A 365 -6.79 -34.77 0.35
N GLY A 366 -5.59 -34.45 -0.14
CA GLY A 366 -5.34 -34.16 -1.55
C GLY A 366 -5.65 -32.73 -2.00
N GLU A 367 -5.99 -31.83 -1.07
CA GLU A 367 -6.24 -30.44 -1.35
C GLU A 367 -5.15 -29.55 -0.73
N VAL A 368 -4.74 -28.50 -1.47
CA VAL A 368 -3.82 -27.50 -0.93
C VAL A 368 -4.60 -26.53 -0.04
N VAL A 369 -4.09 -26.32 1.18
CA VAL A 369 -4.74 -25.50 2.20
C VAL A 369 -3.83 -24.36 2.63
N LEU A 370 -4.37 -23.14 2.61
CA LEU A 370 -3.73 -21.94 3.15
C LEU A 370 -4.29 -21.64 4.54
N VAL A 371 -3.45 -21.73 5.56
CA VAL A 371 -3.83 -21.54 6.96
C VAL A 371 -3.34 -20.18 7.45
N THR A 372 -4.27 -19.23 7.64
CA THR A 372 -3.94 -17.93 8.27
C THR A 372 -4.24 -17.95 9.77
N GLN A 373 -3.43 -17.22 10.53
CA GLN A 373 -3.68 -16.95 11.94
C GLN A 373 -4.15 -15.50 12.10
N TYR A 374 -5.34 -15.32 12.63
CA TYR A 374 -5.97 -14.01 12.79
C TYR A 374 -5.51 -13.34 14.09
N HIS A 375 -4.73 -12.26 13.99
CA HIS A 375 -4.14 -11.56 15.14
C HIS A 375 -5.02 -10.47 15.76
N LYS A 376 -6.13 -10.05 15.13
CA LYS A 376 -7.00 -8.99 15.71
C LYS A 376 -7.87 -9.47 16.87
N SER A 377 -8.10 -10.78 17.00
CA SER A 377 -8.88 -11.32 18.12
C SER A 377 -8.05 -11.47 19.39
N LEU A 378 -6.71 -11.33 19.37
CA LEU A 378 -5.87 -11.42 20.57
C LEU A 378 -6.25 -10.37 21.62
N ALA A 379 -6.80 -9.22 21.22
CA ALA A 379 -7.27 -8.19 22.14
C ALA A 379 -8.58 -8.57 22.87
N HIS A 380 -9.29 -9.61 22.41
CA HIS A 380 -10.61 -10.01 22.93
C HIS A 380 -10.70 -11.48 23.35
N PHE A 381 -9.90 -12.37 22.76
CA PHE A 381 -9.88 -13.81 22.98
C PHE A 381 -8.41 -14.24 22.98
N ASP A 382 -7.89 -14.70 24.12
CA ASP A 382 -6.48 -15.04 24.41
C ASP A 382 -5.81 -16.10 23.50
N SER A 383 -6.39 -16.42 22.33
CA SER A 383 -5.80 -17.31 21.33
C SER A 383 -6.04 -16.80 19.90
N PRO A 384 -5.05 -16.86 19.00
CA PRO A 384 -5.23 -16.52 17.59
C PRO A 384 -6.19 -17.51 16.91
N LYS A 385 -7.18 -16.99 16.18
CA LYS A 385 -8.11 -17.85 15.42
C LYS A 385 -7.41 -18.39 14.18
N VAL A 386 -7.36 -19.71 14.04
CA VAL A 386 -6.83 -20.41 12.86
C VAL A 386 -7.93 -20.53 11.81
N ILE A 387 -7.65 -20.11 10.58
CA ILE A 387 -8.62 -20.14 9.47
C ILE A 387 -7.99 -20.91 8.29
N PRO A 388 -8.41 -22.16 8.04
CA PRO A 388 -8.01 -22.91 6.85
C PRO A 388 -8.80 -22.45 5.62
N ARG A 389 -8.11 -22.38 4.47
CA ARG A 389 -8.67 -22.03 3.17
C ARG A 389 -8.24 -23.04 2.12
N PHE A 390 -9.16 -23.86 1.67
CA PHE A 390 -8.92 -24.89 0.67
C PHE A 390 -8.91 -24.25 -0.71
N LEU A 391 -7.85 -24.49 -1.47
CA LEU A 391 -7.75 -24.07 -2.87
C LEU A 391 -8.44 -25.10 -3.76
N PRO A 392 -9.25 -24.68 -4.75
CA PRO A 392 -9.80 -25.61 -5.73
C PRO A 392 -8.68 -26.32 -6.50
N GLY A 393 -8.99 -27.49 -7.07
CA GLY A 393 -8.00 -28.39 -7.67
C GLY A 393 -6.99 -27.72 -8.62
N ARG A 394 -7.44 -26.88 -9.57
CA ARG A 394 -6.53 -26.18 -10.51
C ARG A 394 -5.60 -25.17 -9.80
N PRO A 395 -6.09 -24.17 -9.04
CA PRO A 395 -5.25 -23.32 -8.19
C PRO A 395 -4.33 -24.08 -7.22
N GLY A 396 -4.82 -25.17 -6.61
CA GLY A 396 -4.03 -26.02 -5.72
C GLY A 396 -2.85 -26.68 -6.44
N GLN A 397 -3.08 -27.23 -7.64
CA GLN A 397 -2.01 -27.78 -8.49
C GLN A 397 -0.99 -26.72 -8.87
N LEU A 398 -1.43 -25.52 -9.25
CA LEU A 398 -0.54 -24.39 -9.56
C LEU A 398 0.35 -24.02 -8.37
N MET A 399 -0.21 -23.97 -7.15
CA MET A 399 0.53 -23.73 -5.91
C MET A 399 1.55 -24.85 -5.65
N ALA A 400 1.15 -26.11 -5.76
CA ALA A 400 2.05 -27.24 -5.55
C ALA A 400 3.21 -27.25 -6.57
N MET A 401 2.91 -27.05 -7.86
CA MET A 401 3.91 -26.96 -8.92
C MET A 401 4.91 -25.82 -8.68
N TYR A 402 4.42 -24.64 -8.26
CA TYR A 402 5.27 -23.53 -7.89
C TYR A 402 6.22 -23.89 -6.74
N MET A 403 5.68 -24.45 -5.65
CA MET A 403 6.45 -24.80 -4.47
C MET A 403 7.50 -25.89 -4.74
N ILE A 404 7.17 -26.87 -5.58
CA ILE A 404 8.03 -28.04 -5.84
C ILE A 404 9.08 -27.72 -6.90
N TYR A 405 8.71 -27.08 -8.01
CA TYR A 405 9.59 -26.94 -9.18
C TYR A 405 10.15 -25.52 -9.36
N ILE A 406 9.31 -24.50 -9.25
CA ILE A 406 9.69 -23.13 -9.62
C ILE A 406 10.48 -22.47 -8.49
N ARG A 407 9.95 -22.53 -7.27
CA ARG A 407 10.53 -21.87 -6.10
C ARG A 407 11.97 -22.34 -5.80
N PRO A 408 12.28 -23.65 -5.77
CA PRO A 408 13.65 -24.08 -5.48
C PRO A 408 14.66 -23.65 -6.56
N LEU A 409 14.22 -23.58 -7.83
CA LEU A 409 15.06 -23.08 -8.92
C LEU A 409 15.35 -21.59 -8.78
N THR A 410 14.34 -20.77 -8.45
CA THR A 410 14.56 -19.35 -8.22
C THR A 410 15.45 -19.10 -7.02
N ASP A 411 15.24 -19.82 -5.92
CA ASP A 411 16.08 -19.73 -4.71
C ASP A 411 17.54 -20.06 -5.02
N ARG A 412 17.79 -21.07 -5.87
CA ARG A 412 19.13 -21.43 -6.33
C ARG A 412 19.79 -20.33 -7.15
N TRP A 413 19.10 -19.76 -8.13
CA TRP A 413 19.65 -18.66 -8.93
C TRP A 413 19.86 -17.39 -8.13
N GLU A 414 19.03 -17.12 -7.12
CA GLU A 414 19.27 -16.03 -6.19
C GLU A 414 20.52 -16.27 -5.35
N ALA A 415 20.72 -17.49 -4.83
CA ALA A 415 21.92 -17.86 -4.09
C ALA A 415 23.19 -17.72 -4.96
N ASP A 416 23.16 -18.22 -6.20
CA ASP A 416 24.26 -18.09 -7.17
C ASP A 416 24.59 -16.61 -7.44
N ARG A 417 23.56 -15.75 -7.53
CA ARG A 417 23.74 -14.31 -7.72
C ARG A 417 24.43 -13.66 -6.52
N TRP A 418 24.02 -14.01 -5.30
CA TRP A 418 24.60 -13.46 -4.08
C TRP A 418 26.06 -13.88 -3.87
N ALA A 419 26.40 -15.11 -4.24
CA ALA A 419 27.77 -15.60 -4.24
C ALA A 419 28.72 -14.76 -5.12
N LEU A 420 28.24 -14.16 -6.22
CA LEU A 420 29.03 -13.24 -7.05
C LEU A 420 29.45 -11.96 -6.33
N TYR A 421 28.72 -11.57 -5.27
CA TYR A 421 28.96 -10.34 -4.52
C TYR A 421 29.55 -10.58 -3.13
N ASP A 422 29.99 -11.81 -2.85
CA ASP A 422 30.46 -12.25 -1.52
C ASP A 422 29.47 -11.90 -0.39
N LYS A 423 28.17 -11.99 -0.72
CA LYS A 423 27.06 -11.74 0.19
C LYS A 423 26.27 -13.02 0.35
N MET A 424 25.70 -13.22 1.53
CA MET A 424 24.79 -14.33 1.80
C MET A 424 23.44 -13.75 2.21
N SER A 425 22.41 -13.99 1.41
CA SER A 425 21.02 -13.77 1.80
C SER A 425 20.31 -15.12 1.75
N PRO A 426 19.75 -15.62 2.86
CA PRO A 426 18.96 -16.84 2.82
C PRO A 426 17.70 -16.60 1.96
N PRO A 427 17.19 -17.64 1.26
CA PRO A 427 15.90 -17.57 0.60
C PRO A 427 14.81 -17.17 1.61
N SER A 428 13.87 -16.34 1.16
CA SER A 428 12.70 -15.98 1.97
C SER A 428 11.83 -17.22 2.20
N ASP A 429 11.25 -17.34 3.39
CA ASP A 429 10.26 -18.37 3.69
C ASP A 429 8.83 -17.95 3.35
N PHE A 430 8.62 -16.69 2.97
CA PHE A 430 7.34 -16.16 2.51
C PHE A 430 7.02 -16.58 1.07
N ILE A 431 5.74 -16.80 0.78
CA ILE A 431 5.28 -17.05 -0.60
C ILE A 431 5.43 -15.79 -1.44
N TRP A 432 5.01 -14.65 -0.87
CA TRP A 432 4.96 -13.36 -1.54
C TRP A 432 5.93 -12.43 -0.83
N HIS A 433 7.08 -12.18 -1.43
CA HIS A 433 8.05 -11.25 -0.83
C HIS A 433 8.60 -10.29 -1.88
N GLY A 434 8.84 -9.05 -1.43
CA GLY A 434 9.51 -8.04 -2.23
C GLY A 434 11.01 -7.99 -1.94
N GLU A 435 11.71 -7.05 -2.56
CA GLU A 435 13.10 -6.73 -2.19
C GLU A 435 13.22 -6.16 -0.76
N THR A 436 12.10 -5.73 -0.17
CA THR A 436 12.02 -5.09 1.15
C THR A 436 11.57 -6.02 2.28
N GLY A 437 11.41 -7.33 2.01
CA GLY A 437 10.72 -8.28 2.89
C GLY A 437 9.26 -8.38 2.52
#